data_AF-A0A062V428-F1
#
_entry.id   AF-A0A062V428-F1
#
_cell.length_a   1.000
_cell.length_b   1.000
_cell.length_c   1.000
_cell.angle_alpha   90.00
_cell.angle_beta   90.00
_cell.angle_gamma   90.00
#
_symmetry.space_group_name_H-M   'P 1'
#
loop_
_entity.id
_entity.type
_entity.pdbx_description
1 polymer ?
#
loop_
_entity_poly.entity_id
_entity_poly.type
_entity_poly.pdbx_seq_one_letter_code
_entity_poly.pdbx_strand_id
1 'polypeptide(L)'
;MFLRASHILTALTALSLAACAHEGARGEAQPAAIAPVTAADDSAPRLCTGDARAWVREAEKTVDFEARYQDFDVHIRRFVGGFEVRKRLRADQIDAHDARLLAEAEEAIHLLGRLLPFEMDEAGRPDMGDFADRIYFDQIDLPDANDADTVMRIAFAKEALDAYPESGRRIIRFMTDLDLARNLLEIQISGNATPTEREAVLEMPRIVLETYEEDLRPVFEKAISGPYHTDLSSRLAGRVSRMCAERALALEIEAKSMTESKESGHE
;
A
#
# COMPACT_ATOMS: atom_id res chain seq x y z
N MET A 1 32.96 -42.73 -4.89
CA MET A 1 33.51 -43.92 -5.59
C MET A 1 32.44 -44.38 -6.58
N PHE A 2 32.82 -44.65 -7.84
CA PHE A 2 32.01 -44.89 -9.08
C PHE A 2 31.48 -43.60 -9.77
N LEU A 3 32.17 -43.04 -10.79
CA LEU A 3 32.24 -43.35 -12.26
C LEU A 3 31.11 -42.64 -13.06
N ARG A 4 31.31 -41.45 -13.66
CA ARG A 4 31.82 -41.10 -15.02
C ARG A 4 31.14 -41.78 -16.23
N ALA A 5 30.44 -40.99 -17.05
CA ALA A 5 30.37 -40.99 -18.55
C ALA A 5 29.27 -39.97 -18.94
N SER A 6 29.46 -38.83 -19.62
CA SER A 6 30.15 -38.42 -20.87
C SER A 6 29.41 -38.74 -22.17
N HIS A 7 29.24 -37.68 -22.98
CA HIS A 7 28.90 -37.61 -24.41
C HIS A 7 27.37 -37.72 -24.76
N ILE A 8 26.77 -37.06 -25.78
CA ILE A 8 27.23 -36.50 -27.06
C ILE A 8 26.35 -35.30 -27.47
N LEU A 9 27.02 -34.33 -28.10
CA LEU A 9 26.55 -33.15 -28.83
C LEU A 9 26.03 -33.55 -30.24
N THR A 10 24.88 -33.06 -30.72
CA THR A 10 24.71 -32.88 -32.19
C THR A 10 23.72 -31.76 -32.51
N ALA A 11 24.26 -30.71 -33.15
CA ALA A 11 23.57 -29.71 -33.94
C ALA A 11 23.81 -30.02 -35.42
N LEU A 12 22.85 -29.69 -36.31
CA LEU A 12 22.88 -29.55 -37.79
C LEU A 12 21.39 -29.50 -38.20
N THR A 13 20.83 -28.75 -39.16
CA THR A 13 21.24 -27.81 -40.23
C THR A 13 19.91 -27.24 -40.78
N ALA A 14 19.74 -25.93 -40.93
CA ALA A 14 19.96 -25.13 -42.15
C ALA A 14 19.00 -25.39 -43.34
N LEU A 15 18.25 -24.31 -43.67
CA LEU A 15 17.79 -23.81 -44.97
C LEU A 15 16.97 -24.70 -45.93
N SER A 16 15.84 -24.16 -46.41
CA SER A 16 15.66 -23.80 -47.83
C SER A 16 14.47 -22.86 -48.05
N LEU A 17 14.69 -21.81 -48.85
CA LEU A 17 13.72 -20.87 -49.39
C LEU A 17 12.85 -21.50 -50.48
N ALA A 18 11.61 -21.01 -50.65
CA ALA A 18 11.07 -20.66 -51.96
C ALA A 18 9.83 -19.77 -51.82
N ALA A 19 9.91 -18.56 -52.37
CA ALA A 19 8.79 -17.69 -52.67
C ALA A 19 8.35 -17.93 -54.12
N CYS A 20 7.05 -17.98 -54.38
CA CYS A 20 6.45 -17.72 -55.68
C CYS A 20 5.16 -16.93 -55.47
N ALA A 21 5.13 -15.71 -56.01
CA ALA A 21 3.95 -14.88 -56.14
C ALA A 21 3.10 -15.34 -57.33
N HIS A 22 1.78 -15.22 -57.23
CA HIS A 22 0.93 -15.01 -58.40
C HIS A 22 -0.32 -14.19 -58.03
N GLU A 23 -0.47 -13.09 -58.76
CA GLU A 23 -1.54 -12.11 -58.72
C GLU A 23 -2.71 -12.55 -59.63
N GLY A 24 -3.96 -12.27 -59.24
CA GLY A 24 -5.15 -12.60 -60.03
C GLY A 24 -6.46 -12.06 -59.44
N ALA A 25 -7.06 -11.09 -60.12
CA ALA A 25 -8.10 -10.17 -59.64
C ALA A 25 -9.56 -10.68 -59.64
N ARG A 26 -10.40 -9.96 -58.85
CA ARG A 26 -11.75 -9.39 -59.15
C ARG A 26 -12.85 -9.75 -58.13
N GLY A 27 -13.60 -8.73 -57.69
CA GLY A 27 -15.05 -8.86 -57.42
C GLY A 27 -15.61 -8.23 -56.15
N GLU A 28 -16.10 -6.98 -56.28
CA GLU A 28 -17.37 -6.45 -55.74
C GLU A 28 -17.61 -6.11 -54.24
N ALA A 29 -18.26 -4.94 -54.09
CA ALA A 29 -19.19 -4.49 -53.05
C ALA A 29 -18.67 -3.90 -51.71
N GLN A 30 -18.73 -2.56 -51.63
CA GLN A 30 -18.94 -1.77 -50.40
C GLN A 30 -20.38 -2.01 -49.87
N PRO A 31 -20.69 -1.84 -48.56
CA PRO A 31 -20.73 -0.49 -47.99
C PRO A 31 -20.45 -0.38 -46.46
N ALA A 32 -20.61 0.86 -45.99
CA ALA A 32 -20.78 1.33 -44.62
C ALA A 32 -19.52 1.87 -43.93
N ALA A 33 -19.49 3.20 -43.93
CA ALA A 33 -18.70 4.04 -43.06
C ALA A 33 -18.94 3.72 -41.58
N ILE A 34 -17.86 3.74 -40.80
CA ILE A 34 -17.87 4.23 -39.42
C ILE A 34 -16.68 5.18 -39.29
N ALA A 35 -16.97 6.48 -39.40
CA ALA A 35 -16.14 7.51 -38.78
C ALA A 35 -16.65 7.72 -37.34
N PRO A 36 -15.91 8.48 -36.53
CA PRO A 36 -14.66 8.12 -35.86
C PRO A 36 -14.94 7.36 -34.55
N VAL A 37 -13.90 6.77 -33.96
CA VAL A 37 -13.91 6.43 -32.52
C VAL A 37 -14.17 7.73 -31.77
N THR A 38 -15.42 7.95 -31.36
CA THR A 38 -15.75 8.99 -30.38
C THR A 38 -15.03 8.60 -29.10
N ALA A 39 -14.21 9.52 -28.61
CA ALA A 39 -13.59 9.48 -27.29
C ALA A 39 -14.67 9.22 -26.22
N ALA A 40 -14.90 7.96 -25.92
CA ALA A 40 -15.61 7.53 -24.74
C ALA A 40 -14.57 7.39 -23.64
N ASP A 41 -14.40 8.49 -22.92
CA ASP A 41 -14.34 8.48 -21.46
C ASP A 41 -13.44 7.40 -20.81
N ASP A 42 -12.13 7.66 -20.84
CA ASP A 42 -11.08 6.92 -20.10
C ASP A 42 -11.13 7.17 -18.57
N SER A 43 -12.25 7.68 -18.05
CA SER A 43 -12.36 8.20 -16.67
C SER A 43 -12.60 7.13 -15.60
N ALA A 44 -12.93 5.90 -15.98
CA ALA A 44 -13.05 4.79 -15.03
C ALA A 44 -11.75 3.96 -15.01
N PRO A 45 -11.06 3.88 -13.86
CA PRO A 45 -9.93 2.98 -13.68
C PRO A 45 -10.28 1.56 -14.19
N ARG A 46 -9.36 0.85 -14.87
CA ARG A 46 -9.61 -0.54 -15.36
C ARG A 46 -10.13 -1.46 -14.25
N LEU A 47 -9.79 -1.16 -13.01
CA LEU A 47 -10.34 -1.73 -11.78
C LEU A 47 -11.88 -1.72 -11.73
N CYS A 48 -12.52 -0.62 -12.13
CA CYS A 48 -13.95 -0.34 -11.90
C CYS A 48 -14.89 -0.80 -13.02
N THR A 49 -14.35 -1.37 -14.10
CA THR A 49 -15.12 -1.86 -15.25
C THR A 49 -15.16 -3.39 -15.36
N GLY A 50 -14.50 -4.11 -14.44
CA GLY A 50 -14.37 -5.57 -14.46
C GLY A 50 -14.85 -6.28 -13.18
N ASP A 51 -14.62 -7.60 -13.12
CA ASP A 51 -14.88 -8.38 -11.91
C ASP A 51 -13.81 -8.09 -10.84
N ALA A 52 -14.19 -7.32 -9.81
CA ALA A 52 -13.33 -6.98 -8.68
C ALA A 52 -12.70 -8.22 -8.02
N ARG A 53 -13.38 -9.37 -8.00
CA ARG A 53 -12.84 -10.60 -7.42
C ARG A 53 -11.75 -11.21 -8.28
N ALA A 54 -11.88 -11.14 -9.60
CA ALA A 54 -10.82 -11.56 -10.51
C ALA A 54 -9.61 -10.61 -10.40
N TRP A 55 -9.86 -9.30 -10.29
CA TRP A 55 -8.81 -8.30 -10.13
C TRP A 55 -8.02 -8.47 -8.83
N VAL A 56 -8.70 -8.61 -7.68
CA VAL A 56 -8.03 -8.81 -6.38
C VAL A 56 -7.18 -10.08 -6.38
N ARG A 57 -7.69 -11.18 -6.92
CA ARG A 57 -6.92 -12.43 -7.03
C ARG A 57 -5.66 -12.29 -7.89
N GLU A 58 -5.66 -11.41 -8.89
CA GLU A 58 -4.46 -11.11 -9.66
C GLU A 58 -3.49 -10.25 -8.83
N ALA A 59 -3.99 -9.20 -8.17
CA ALA A 59 -3.19 -8.31 -7.34
C ALA A 59 -2.49 -9.05 -6.18
N GLU A 60 -3.17 -10.02 -5.55
CA GLU A 60 -2.67 -10.85 -4.45
C GLU A 60 -1.41 -11.66 -4.81
N LYS A 61 -1.16 -11.94 -6.10
CA LYS A 61 0.09 -12.57 -6.53
C LYS A 61 1.32 -11.73 -6.21
N THR A 62 1.14 -10.43 -6.00
CA THR A 62 2.19 -9.46 -5.69
C THR A 62 1.98 -8.73 -4.36
N VAL A 63 0.76 -8.80 -3.81
CA VAL A 63 0.36 -8.13 -2.57
C VAL A 63 -0.13 -9.17 -1.57
N ASP A 64 0.75 -9.56 -0.65
CA ASP A 64 0.43 -10.45 0.47
C ASP A 64 0.41 -9.66 1.78
N PHE A 65 -0.79 -9.35 2.27
CA PHE A 65 -0.95 -8.61 3.52
C PHE A 65 -0.57 -9.41 4.76
N GLU A 66 -0.72 -10.73 4.75
CA GLU A 66 -0.34 -11.57 5.88
C GLU A 66 1.19 -11.57 6.02
N ALA A 67 1.91 -11.77 4.92
CA ALA A 67 3.37 -11.70 4.92
C ALA A 67 3.89 -10.30 5.30
N ARG A 68 3.31 -9.24 4.73
CA ARG A 68 3.69 -7.85 5.08
C ARG A 68 3.44 -7.54 6.55
N TYR A 69 2.34 -8.05 7.12
CA TYR A 69 2.03 -7.85 8.52
C TYR A 69 3.00 -8.62 9.42
N GLN A 70 3.36 -9.86 9.06
CA GLN A 70 4.37 -10.62 9.80
C GLN A 70 5.74 -9.95 9.76
N ASP A 71 6.17 -9.42 8.61
CA ASP A 71 7.40 -8.64 8.48
C ASP A 71 7.41 -7.44 9.45
N PHE A 72 6.30 -6.71 9.48
CA PHE A 72 6.10 -5.56 10.36
C PHE A 72 6.06 -5.94 11.85
N ASP A 73 5.31 -6.98 12.23
CA ASP A 73 5.21 -7.47 13.63
C ASP A 73 6.58 -7.88 14.18
N VAL A 74 7.41 -8.53 13.36
CA VAL A 74 8.76 -8.91 13.76
C VAL A 74 9.64 -7.67 13.98
N HIS A 75 9.56 -6.67 13.10
CA HIS A 75 10.38 -5.46 13.21
C HIS A 75 9.95 -4.58 14.39
N ILE A 76 8.65 -4.36 14.61
CA ILE A 76 8.21 -3.52 15.73
C ILE A 76 8.59 -4.13 17.09
N ARG A 77 8.52 -5.46 17.22
CA ARG A 77 8.99 -6.15 18.44
C ARG A 77 10.50 -6.06 18.62
N ARG A 78 11.27 -6.11 17.52
CA ARG A 78 12.73 -5.92 17.57
C ARG A 78 13.07 -4.49 17.99
N PHE A 79 12.40 -3.49 17.42
CA PHE A 79 12.54 -2.08 17.77
C PHE A 79 12.29 -1.87 19.27
N VAL A 80 11.13 -2.31 19.78
CA VAL A 80 10.80 -2.23 21.22
C VAL A 80 11.83 -2.98 22.07
N GLY A 81 12.19 -4.21 21.69
CA GLY A 81 13.18 -5.03 22.40
C GLY A 81 14.58 -4.40 22.43
N GLY A 82 14.92 -3.60 21.43
CA GLY A 82 16.18 -2.87 21.36
C GLY A 82 16.34 -1.86 22.50
N PHE A 83 15.26 -1.29 23.03
CA PHE A 83 15.35 -0.40 24.18
C PHE A 83 15.61 -1.13 25.51
N GLU A 84 15.16 -2.38 25.65
CA GLU A 84 15.55 -3.22 26.79
C GLU A 84 17.05 -3.54 26.78
N VAL A 85 17.62 -3.71 25.59
CA VAL A 85 19.08 -3.85 25.42
C VAL A 85 19.77 -2.55 25.84
N ARG A 86 19.24 -1.39 25.41
CA ARG A 86 19.80 -0.06 25.71
C ARG A 86 20.05 0.16 27.20
N LYS A 87 19.14 -0.28 28.07
CA LYS A 87 19.25 -0.16 29.54
C LYS A 87 20.50 -0.81 30.14
N ARG A 88 21.11 -1.77 29.43
CA ARG A 88 22.28 -2.54 29.88
C ARG A 88 23.59 -2.07 29.24
N LEU A 89 23.51 -1.11 28.33
CA LEU A 89 24.66 -0.59 27.62
C LEU A 89 25.43 0.43 28.47
N ARG A 90 26.74 0.49 28.24
CA ARG A 90 27.58 1.54 28.78
C ARG A 90 27.43 2.82 27.97
N ALA A 91 27.78 3.96 28.55
CA ALA A 91 27.67 5.28 27.90
C ALA A 91 28.38 5.34 26.54
N ASP A 92 29.53 4.68 26.39
CA ASP A 92 30.30 4.60 25.14
C ASP A 92 29.62 3.80 24.01
N GLN A 93 28.52 3.10 24.33
CA GLN A 93 27.79 2.23 23.40
C GLN A 93 26.39 2.76 23.06
N ILE A 94 25.90 3.77 23.79
CA ILE A 94 24.54 4.27 23.66
C ILE A 94 24.34 4.92 22.30
N ASP A 95 25.24 5.82 21.86
CA ASP A 95 25.04 6.58 20.62
C ASP A 95 24.93 5.66 19.39
N ALA A 96 25.83 4.67 19.28
CA ALA A 96 25.80 3.69 18.20
C ALA A 96 24.55 2.79 18.26
N HIS A 97 24.00 2.57 19.45
CA HIS A 97 22.78 1.81 19.63
C HIS A 97 21.53 2.63 19.32
N ASP A 98 21.48 3.89 19.72
CA ASP A 98 20.39 4.81 19.43
C ASP A 98 20.28 5.04 17.91
N ALA A 99 21.41 5.15 17.20
CA ALA A 99 21.43 5.18 15.73
C ALA A 99 20.84 3.91 15.09
N ARG A 100 21.07 2.73 15.68
CA ARG A 100 20.43 1.49 15.20
C ARG A 100 18.93 1.47 15.52
N LEU A 101 18.53 1.96 16.69
CA LEU A 101 17.11 2.08 17.05
C LEU A 101 16.38 3.02 16.10
N LEU A 102 17.00 4.14 15.70
CA LEU A 102 16.43 5.03 14.70
C LEU A 102 16.21 4.30 13.37
N ALA A 103 17.22 3.58 12.87
CA ALA A 103 17.08 2.81 11.64
C ALA A 103 15.98 1.73 11.72
N GLU A 104 15.83 1.06 12.87
CA GLU A 104 14.76 0.08 13.09
C GLU A 104 13.38 0.75 13.15
N ALA A 105 13.27 1.97 13.69
CA ALA A 105 12.03 2.75 13.67
C ALA A 105 11.66 3.16 12.25
N GLU A 106 12.62 3.65 11.47
CA GLU A 106 12.44 4.04 10.06
C GLU A 106 12.03 2.85 9.19
N GLU A 107 12.66 1.69 9.39
CA GLU A 107 12.25 0.45 8.72
C GLU A 107 10.84 0.02 9.13
N ALA A 108 10.48 0.11 10.41
CA ALA A 108 9.12 -0.20 10.86
C ALA A 108 8.08 0.73 10.19
N ILE A 109 8.37 2.03 10.04
CA ILE A 109 7.52 2.98 9.32
C ILE A 109 7.41 2.62 7.84
N HIS A 110 8.53 2.26 7.19
CA HIS A 110 8.53 1.80 5.81
C HIS A 110 7.68 0.55 5.61
N LEU A 111 7.83 -0.45 6.49
CA LEU A 111 7.03 -1.67 6.48
C LEU A 111 5.55 -1.40 6.73
N LEU A 112 5.23 -0.47 7.63
CA LEU A 112 3.85 -0.01 7.83
C LEU A 112 3.27 0.61 6.55
N GLY A 113 4.08 1.33 5.76
CA GLY A 113 3.68 1.86 4.45
C GLY A 113 3.47 0.80 3.36
N ARG A 114 3.92 -0.43 3.56
CA ARG A 114 3.52 -1.57 2.72
C ARG A 114 2.12 -2.08 3.06
N LEU A 115 1.60 -1.77 4.25
CA LEU A 115 0.26 -2.15 4.71
C LEU A 115 -0.76 -1.03 4.48
N LEU A 116 -0.37 0.22 4.80
CA LEU A 116 -1.22 1.40 4.73
C LEU A 116 -0.79 2.32 3.57
N PRO A 117 -1.74 3.04 2.94
CA PRO A 117 -1.48 3.86 1.76
C PRO A 117 -0.92 5.24 2.14
N PHE A 118 0.27 5.27 2.76
CA PHE A 118 0.97 6.52 3.05
C PHE A 118 1.41 7.21 1.75
N GLU A 119 1.27 8.53 1.74
CA GLU A 119 1.99 9.39 0.80
C GLU A 119 3.43 9.57 1.26
N MET A 120 4.28 10.08 0.37
CA MET A 120 5.66 10.42 0.71
C MET A 120 5.76 11.93 0.93
N ASP A 121 6.42 12.33 2.01
CA ASP A 121 6.76 13.72 2.30
C ASP A 121 7.77 14.28 1.29
N GLU A 122 8.10 15.57 1.42
CA GLU A 122 9.11 16.23 0.56
C GLU A 122 10.50 15.60 0.63
N ALA A 123 10.80 14.84 1.69
CA ALA A 123 12.04 14.11 1.90
C ALA A 123 11.98 12.66 1.38
N GLY A 124 10.86 12.24 0.78
CA GLY A 124 10.66 10.88 0.27
C GLY A 124 10.40 9.84 1.36
N ARG A 125 9.96 10.25 2.56
CA ARG A 125 9.61 9.38 3.68
C ARG A 125 8.09 9.28 3.82
N PRO A 126 7.54 8.16 4.32
CA PRO A 126 6.11 8.04 4.54
C PRO A 126 5.57 9.14 5.48
N ASP A 127 4.59 9.92 5.01
CA ASP A 127 3.89 10.93 5.81
C ASP A 127 2.72 10.29 6.56
N MET A 128 2.96 9.98 7.84
CA MET A 128 1.92 9.43 8.72
C MET A 128 0.91 10.49 9.17
N GLY A 129 1.27 11.77 9.13
CA GLY A 129 0.39 12.88 9.52
C GLY A 129 -0.73 13.08 8.50
N ASP A 130 -0.37 13.15 7.22
CA ASP A 130 -1.35 13.20 6.12
C ASP A 130 -2.33 12.02 6.20
N PHE A 131 -1.83 10.80 6.39
CA PHE A 131 -2.71 9.64 6.48
C PHE A 131 -3.60 9.65 7.73
N ALA A 132 -3.11 10.19 8.86
CA ALA A 132 -3.94 10.37 10.05
C ALA A 132 -5.10 11.35 9.78
N ASP A 133 -4.84 12.45 9.08
CA ASP A 133 -5.87 13.41 8.66
C ASP A 133 -6.88 12.73 7.72
N ARG A 134 -6.40 11.95 6.75
CA ARG A 134 -7.28 11.20 5.83
C ARG A 134 -8.14 10.17 6.55
N ILE A 135 -7.64 9.50 7.59
CA ILE A 135 -8.49 8.67 8.46
C ILE A 135 -9.54 9.53 9.17
N TYR A 136 -9.13 10.65 9.75
CA TYR A 136 -10.00 11.50 10.57
C TYR A 136 -11.14 12.13 9.74
N PHE A 137 -10.87 12.51 8.50
CA PHE A 137 -11.86 13.11 7.59
C PHE A 137 -12.54 12.11 6.65
N ASP A 138 -12.25 10.80 6.79
CA ASP A 138 -12.74 9.73 5.89
C ASP A 138 -12.43 9.99 4.40
N GLN A 139 -11.17 10.39 4.12
CA GLN A 139 -10.65 10.75 2.79
C GLN A 139 -9.62 9.74 2.26
N ILE A 140 -9.88 8.46 2.53
CA ILE A 140 -9.09 7.36 1.97
C ILE A 140 -9.77 6.93 0.67
N ASP A 141 -9.53 7.70 -0.40
CA ASP A 141 -10.21 7.53 -1.67
C ASP A 141 -9.39 6.71 -2.67
N LEU A 142 -10.09 6.22 -3.71
CA LEU A 142 -9.45 5.53 -4.82
C LEU A 142 -8.51 6.50 -5.56
N PRO A 143 -7.24 6.12 -5.82
CA PRO A 143 -6.32 6.99 -6.52
C PRO A 143 -6.68 7.03 -8.00
N ASP A 144 -6.29 8.11 -8.68
CA ASP A 144 -6.45 8.20 -10.14
C ASP A 144 -5.53 7.19 -10.86
N ALA A 145 -4.41 6.81 -10.25
CA ALA A 145 -3.50 5.78 -10.76
C ALA A 145 -4.01 4.36 -10.46
N ASN A 146 -3.99 3.48 -11.47
CA ASN A 146 -4.47 2.08 -11.38
C ASN A 146 -3.46 1.10 -10.76
N ASP A 147 -2.55 1.53 -9.90
CA ASP A 147 -1.52 0.62 -9.39
C ASP A 147 -2.11 -0.35 -8.36
N ALA A 148 -1.87 -1.64 -8.59
CA ALA A 148 -2.51 -2.71 -7.82
C ALA A 148 -2.10 -2.68 -6.34
N ASP A 149 -0.87 -2.27 -6.05
CA ASP A 149 -0.37 -2.19 -4.68
C ASP A 149 -1.10 -1.12 -3.86
N THR A 150 -1.20 0.10 -4.37
CA THR A 150 -1.87 1.21 -3.67
C THR A 150 -3.35 0.96 -3.52
N VAL A 151 -4.04 0.50 -4.58
CA VAL A 151 -5.47 0.16 -4.50
C VAL A 151 -5.71 -0.93 -3.44
N MET A 152 -4.86 -1.96 -3.39
CA MET A 152 -4.98 -3.00 -2.37
C MET A 152 -4.70 -2.44 -0.97
N ARG A 153 -3.71 -1.57 -0.77
CA ARG A 153 -3.43 -0.91 0.52
C ARG A 153 -4.59 -0.05 1.00
N ILE A 154 -5.26 0.65 0.09
CA ILE A 154 -6.47 1.44 0.38
C ILE A 154 -7.64 0.52 0.75
N ALA A 155 -7.86 -0.55 -0.02
CA ALA A 155 -8.89 -1.54 0.30
C ALA A 155 -8.66 -2.19 1.67
N PHE A 156 -7.41 -2.52 1.98
CA PHE A 156 -7.00 -3.06 3.27
C PHE A 156 -7.17 -2.03 4.40
N ALA A 157 -6.78 -0.77 4.19
CA ALA A 157 -6.99 0.29 5.18
C ALA A 157 -8.48 0.47 5.51
N LYS A 158 -9.37 0.51 4.51
CA LYS A 158 -10.82 0.55 4.74
C LYS A 158 -11.35 -0.70 5.43
N GLU A 159 -10.76 -1.88 5.18
CA GLU A 159 -11.11 -3.10 5.92
C GLU A 159 -10.66 -3.04 7.38
N ALA A 160 -9.46 -2.51 7.64
CA ALA A 160 -8.92 -2.29 8.98
C ALA A 160 -9.73 -1.27 9.78
N LEU A 161 -10.18 -0.19 9.14
CA LEU A 161 -11.03 0.83 9.78
C LEU A 161 -12.37 0.26 10.26
N ASP A 162 -12.90 -0.76 9.59
CA ASP A 162 -14.15 -1.43 9.95
C ASP A 162 -13.96 -2.58 10.97
N ALA A 163 -12.73 -2.89 11.38
CA ALA A 163 -12.47 -3.97 12.32
C ALA A 163 -13.18 -3.75 13.68
N TYR A 164 -13.22 -2.49 14.12
CA TYR A 164 -13.82 -1.98 15.35
C TYR A 164 -14.34 -0.54 15.19
N PRO A 165 -15.33 -0.09 15.99
CA PRO A 165 -15.84 1.29 15.94
C PRO A 165 -14.80 2.41 16.13
N GLU A 166 -13.67 2.10 16.77
CA GLU A 166 -12.60 3.07 17.10
C GLU A 166 -11.29 2.78 16.36
N SER A 167 -11.31 1.96 15.31
CA SER A 167 -10.07 1.51 14.64
C SER A 167 -9.25 2.69 14.10
N GLY A 168 -9.91 3.73 13.58
CA GLY A 168 -9.22 4.93 13.10
C GLY A 168 -8.41 5.60 14.20
N ARG A 169 -9.02 5.85 15.36
CA ARG A 169 -8.33 6.43 16.53
C ARG A 169 -7.17 5.55 17.01
N ARG A 170 -7.34 4.24 16.99
CA ARG A 170 -6.32 3.26 17.39
C ARG A 170 -5.11 3.26 16.46
N ILE A 171 -5.35 3.25 15.14
CA ILE A 171 -4.30 3.34 14.12
C ILE A 171 -3.55 4.68 14.26
N ILE A 172 -4.29 5.80 14.35
CA ILE A 172 -3.69 7.14 14.52
C ILE A 172 -2.81 7.19 15.76
N ARG A 173 -3.30 6.71 16.91
CA ARG A 173 -2.53 6.75 18.16
C ARG A 173 -1.21 5.99 18.03
N PHE A 174 -1.22 4.78 17.47
CA PHE A 174 0.00 4.02 17.24
C PHE A 174 0.97 4.74 16.28
N MET A 175 0.48 5.27 15.16
CA MET A 175 1.32 5.99 14.20
C MET A 175 1.98 7.22 14.83
N THR A 176 1.22 8.01 15.59
CA THR A 176 1.74 9.18 16.32
C THR A 176 2.82 8.79 17.32
N ASP A 177 2.62 7.72 18.08
CA ASP A 177 3.59 7.27 19.08
C ASP A 177 4.86 6.69 18.43
N LEU A 178 4.72 5.99 17.29
CA LEU A 178 5.85 5.50 16.50
C LEU A 178 6.65 6.67 15.90
N ASP A 179 5.97 7.67 15.34
CA ASP A 179 6.62 8.86 14.79
C ASP A 179 7.34 9.68 15.87
N LEU A 180 6.70 9.85 17.03
CA LEU A 180 7.30 10.50 18.19
C LEU A 180 8.57 9.77 18.63
N ALA A 181 8.55 8.44 18.70
CA ALA A 181 9.72 7.64 19.07
C ALA A 181 10.87 7.83 18.07
N ARG A 182 10.58 7.83 16.76
CA ARG A 182 11.57 8.14 15.71
C ARG A 182 12.16 9.54 15.89
N ASN A 183 11.30 10.56 16.03
CA ASN A 183 11.72 11.96 16.18
C ASN A 183 12.59 12.18 17.42
N LEU A 184 12.24 11.59 18.56
CA LEU A 184 13.02 11.69 19.77
C LEU A 184 14.40 11.01 19.64
N LEU A 185 14.48 9.87 18.94
CA LEU A 185 15.75 9.23 18.63
C LEU A 185 16.61 10.10 17.70
N GLU A 186 16.04 10.69 16.67
CA GLU A 186 16.73 11.61 15.76
C GLU A 186 17.31 12.82 16.52
N ILE A 187 16.51 13.45 17.37
CA ILE A 187 16.94 14.58 18.22
C ILE A 187 18.05 14.13 19.19
N GLN A 188 17.91 12.95 19.81
CA GLN A 188 18.90 12.37 20.71
C GLN A 188 20.25 12.15 20.01
N ILE A 189 20.26 11.57 18.81
CA ILE A 189 21.47 11.30 18.02
C ILE A 189 22.13 12.60 17.55
N SER A 190 21.33 13.62 17.23
CA SER A 190 21.86 14.92 16.80
C SER A 190 22.61 15.68 17.91
N GLY A 191 22.52 15.22 19.17
CA GLY A 191 23.11 15.89 20.34
C GLY A 191 22.32 17.11 20.81
N ASN A 192 21.17 17.39 20.20
CA ASN A 192 20.35 18.57 20.50
C ASN A 192 19.25 18.28 21.55
N ALA A 193 19.13 17.06 22.04
CA ALA A 193 18.11 16.70 23.01
C ALA A 193 18.23 17.50 24.31
N THR A 194 17.10 18.09 24.70
CA THR A 194 16.84 18.65 26.03
C THR A 194 16.81 17.54 27.09
N PRO A 195 16.95 17.87 28.38
CA PRO A 195 16.79 16.89 29.45
C PRO A 195 15.45 16.15 29.40
N THR A 196 14.36 16.85 29.07
CA THR A 196 13.02 16.27 28.97
C THR A 196 12.91 15.29 27.80
N GLU A 197 13.48 15.59 26.63
CA GLU A 197 13.48 14.67 25.50
C GLU A 197 14.31 13.41 25.79
N ARG A 198 15.45 13.57 26.47
CA ARG A 198 16.27 12.43 26.96
C ARG A 198 15.48 11.49 27.87
N GLU A 199 14.68 12.04 28.77
CA GLU A 199 13.81 11.26 29.65
C GLU A 199 12.67 10.61 28.86
N ALA A 200 12.07 11.32 27.90
CA ALA A 200 11.00 10.79 27.07
C ALA A 200 11.43 9.55 26.26
N VAL A 201 12.66 9.54 25.70
CA VAL A 201 13.23 8.38 24.99
C VAL A 201 13.21 7.10 25.85
N LEU A 202 13.31 7.22 27.18
CA LEU A 202 13.29 6.06 28.09
C LEU A 202 11.90 5.44 28.24
N GLU A 203 10.84 6.24 28.09
CA GLU A 203 9.44 5.79 28.21
C GLU A 203 8.85 5.31 26.88
N MET A 204 9.47 5.69 25.76
CA MET A 204 9.00 5.31 24.42
C MET A 204 8.79 3.82 24.15
N PRO A 205 9.60 2.89 24.69
CA PRO A 205 9.41 1.47 24.40
C PRO A 205 8.08 0.98 24.96
N ARG A 206 7.72 1.46 26.14
CA ARG A 206 6.47 1.12 26.80
C ARG A 206 5.29 1.68 26.03
N ILE A 207 5.37 2.95 25.63
CA ILE A 207 4.29 3.64 24.90
C ILE A 207 4.06 2.97 23.54
N VAL A 208 5.12 2.75 22.75
CA VAL A 208 5.01 2.09 21.43
C VAL A 208 4.54 0.66 21.55
N LEU A 209 5.01 -0.09 22.55
CA LEU A 209 4.55 -1.47 22.78
C LEU A 209 3.08 -1.51 23.16
N GLU A 210 2.65 -0.63 24.08
CA GLU A 210 1.27 -0.54 24.54
C GLU A 210 0.33 -0.24 23.37
N THR A 211 0.63 0.79 22.57
CA THR A 211 -0.22 1.12 21.42
C THR A 211 -0.08 0.13 20.27
N TYR A 212 1.04 -0.56 20.15
CA TYR A 212 1.12 -1.68 19.23
C TYR A 212 0.17 -2.81 19.66
N GLU A 213 0.33 -3.33 20.87
CA GLU A 213 -0.38 -4.52 21.35
C GLU A 213 -1.87 -4.28 21.59
N GLU A 214 -2.23 -3.10 22.10
CA GLU A 214 -3.61 -2.77 22.47
C GLU A 214 -4.40 -2.12 21.33
N ASP A 215 -3.73 -1.40 20.43
CA ASP A 215 -4.38 -0.58 19.40
C ASP A 215 -4.17 -1.13 17.98
N LEU A 216 -2.94 -1.11 17.43
CA LEU A 216 -2.74 -1.47 16.01
C LEU A 216 -2.86 -2.98 15.76
N ARG A 217 -2.19 -3.80 16.58
CA ARG A 217 -2.10 -5.24 16.40
C ARG A 217 -3.48 -5.91 16.36
N PRO A 218 -4.41 -5.63 17.28
CA PRO A 218 -5.73 -6.26 17.24
C PRO A 218 -6.53 -5.84 16.00
N VAL A 219 -6.38 -4.59 15.55
CA VAL A 219 -7.04 -4.08 14.33
C VAL A 219 -6.57 -4.87 13.10
N PHE A 220 -5.26 -5.05 12.91
CA PHE A 220 -4.73 -5.79 11.78
C PHE A 220 -4.99 -7.30 11.86
N GLU A 221 -4.84 -7.92 13.04
CA GLU A 221 -5.18 -9.34 13.23
C GLU A 221 -6.65 -9.60 12.91
N LYS A 222 -7.54 -8.71 13.36
CA LYS A 222 -8.97 -8.78 13.03
C LYS A 222 -9.19 -8.59 11.54
N ALA A 223 -8.62 -7.57 10.92
CA ALA A 223 -8.78 -7.30 9.49
C ALA A 223 -8.32 -8.46 8.61
N ILE A 224 -7.20 -9.09 8.94
CA ILE A 224 -6.61 -10.20 8.17
C ILE A 224 -7.35 -11.52 8.45
N SER A 225 -7.43 -11.90 9.73
CA SER A 225 -7.76 -13.26 10.18
C SER A 225 -9.01 -13.34 11.07
N GLY A 226 -9.78 -12.26 11.16
CA GLY A 226 -10.97 -12.21 12.00
C GLY A 226 -12.00 -13.29 11.67
N PRO A 227 -12.93 -13.59 12.61
CA PRO A 227 -13.95 -14.61 12.48
C PRO A 227 -15.08 -14.18 11.52
N TYR A 228 -14.74 -14.00 10.25
CA TYR A 228 -15.68 -13.68 9.18
C TYR A 228 -16.11 -14.97 8.46
N HIS A 229 -17.29 -14.94 7.86
CA HIS A 229 -17.77 -16.04 7.01
C HIS A 229 -17.13 -16.06 5.61
N THR A 230 -16.30 -15.06 5.29
CA THR A 230 -15.62 -14.87 4.01
C THR A 230 -14.12 -14.70 4.23
N ASP A 231 -13.31 -15.11 3.26
CA ASP A 231 -11.86 -14.87 3.25
C ASP A 231 -11.51 -13.39 3.01
N LEU A 232 -10.26 -13.00 3.30
CA LEU A 232 -9.76 -11.62 3.13
C LEU A 232 -9.91 -11.15 1.68
N SER A 233 -9.54 -11.98 0.71
CA SER A 233 -9.64 -11.69 -0.73
C SER A 233 -11.03 -11.24 -1.15
N SER A 234 -12.06 -11.95 -0.68
CA SER A 234 -13.45 -11.64 -0.99
C SER A 234 -13.91 -10.35 -0.30
N ARG A 235 -13.41 -10.06 0.90
CA ARG A 235 -13.70 -8.79 1.60
C ARG A 235 -13.02 -7.61 0.90
N LEU A 236 -11.76 -7.75 0.51
CA LEU A 236 -11.03 -6.74 -0.28
C LEU A 236 -11.69 -6.49 -1.63
N ALA A 237 -12.18 -7.53 -2.33
CA ALA A 237 -12.96 -7.36 -3.55
C ALA A 237 -14.25 -6.58 -3.30
N GLY A 238 -14.92 -6.81 -2.17
CA GLY A 238 -16.07 -6.03 -1.74
C GLY A 238 -15.72 -4.56 -1.48
N ARG A 239 -14.56 -4.27 -0.87
CA ARG A 239 -14.04 -2.90 -0.67
C ARG A 239 -13.80 -2.20 -1.99
N VAL A 240 -13.08 -2.85 -2.90
CA VAL A 240 -12.81 -2.35 -4.26
C VAL A 240 -14.11 -1.98 -4.99
N SER A 241 -15.10 -2.88 -4.99
CA SER A 241 -16.39 -2.61 -5.64
C SER A 241 -17.11 -1.39 -5.04
N ARG A 242 -17.07 -1.22 -3.71
CA ARG A 242 -17.68 -0.04 -3.05
C ARG A 242 -16.95 1.26 -3.42
N MET A 243 -15.62 1.27 -3.37
CA MET A 243 -14.82 2.43 -3.75
C MET A 243 -15.09 2.85 -5.21
N CYS A 244 -15.21 1.88 -6.12
CA CYS A 244 -15.57 2.16 -7.52
C CYS A 244 -16.98 2.77 -7.65
N ALA A 245 -17.95 2.30 -6.87
CA ALA A 245 -19.30 2.87 -6.87
C ALA A 245 -19.33 4.29 -6.29
N GLU A 246 -18.58 4.54 -5.21
CA GLU A 246 -18.42 5.86 -4.59
C GLU A 246 -17.78 6.85 -5.57
N ARG A 247 -16.72 6.44 -6.27
CA ARG A 247 -16.05 7.27 -7.30
C ARG A 247 -16.99 7.58 -8.48
N ALA A 248 -17.74 6.60 -8.96
CA ALA A 248 -18.70 6.81 -10.04
C ALA A 248 -19.79 7.82 -9.65
N LEU A 249 -20.29 7.74 -8.41
CA LEU A 249 -21.27 8.70 -7.89
C LEU A 249 -20.67 10.11 -7.76
N ALA A 250 -19.44 10.23 -7.26
CA ALA A 250 -18.76 11.52 -7.15
C ALA A 250 -18.60 12.20 -8.52
N LEU A 251 -18.16 11.45 -9.54
CA LEU A 251 -18.03 11.95 -10.91
C LEU A 251 -19.38 12.39 -11.51
N GLU A 252 -20.46 11.67 -11.20
CA GLU A 252 -21.81 12.07 -11.64
C GLU A 252 -22.25 13.40 -11.00
N ILE A 253 -21.97 13.60 -9.71
CA ILE A 253 -22.27 14.84 -8.99
C ILE A 253 -21.44 16.00 -9.56
N GLU A 254 -20.15 15.79 -9.79
CA GLU A 254 -19.26 16.78 -10.41
C GLU A 254 -19.77 17.19 -11.79
N ALA A 255 -20.11 16.24 -12.66
CA ALA A 255 -20.62 16.52 -14.00
C ALA A 255 -21.93 17.33 -13.96
N LYS A 256 -22.85 17.00 -13.06
CA LYS A 256 -24.10 17.78 -12.87
C LYS A 256 -23.82 19.20 -12.42
N SER A 257 -22.94 19.39 -11.43
CA SER A 257 -22.57 20.72 -10.92
C SER A 257 -21.95 21.63 -11.98
N MET A 258 -21.14 21.07 -12.89
CA MET A 258 -20.52 21.81 -14.00
C MET A 258 -21.53 22.22 -15.08
N THR A 259 -22.62 21.46 -15.22
CA THR A 259 -23.66 21.72 -16.21
C THR A 259 -24.59 22.84 -15.71
N GLU A 260 -25.00 22.80 -14.44
CA GLU A 260 -25.80 23.84 -13.78
C GLU A 260 -25.04 25.19 -13.65
N SER A 261 -23.71 25.14 -13.46
CA SER A 261 -22.87 26.35 -13.42
C SER A 261 -22.71 27.03 -14.79
N LYS A 262 -22.88 26.29 -15.90
CA LYS A 262 -22.85 26.86 -17.25
C LYS A 262 -24.19 27.48 -17.65
N GLU A 263 -25.31 26.96 -17.14
CA GLU A 263 -26.65 27.47 -17.44
C GLU A 263 -26.98 28.75 -16.62
N SER A 264 -26.38 28.93 -15.44
CA SER A 264 -26.59 30.12 -14.59
C SER A 264 -25.71 31.34 -14.93
N GLY A 265 -24.77 31.22 -15.87
CA GLY A 265 -23.89 32.31 -16.33
C GLY A 265 -24.41 33.07 -17.57
N HIS A 266 -25.70 32.98 -17.88
CA HIS A 266 -26.32 33.56 -19.08
C HIS A 266 -27.54 34.46 -18.79
N GLU A 267 -27.61 35.05 -17.60
CA GLU A 267 -28.57 36.12 -17.27
C GLU A 267 -27.91 37.50 -17.17
#